data_AF-A0A3N4NIH0-F1
#
_entry.id   AF-A0A3N4NIH0-F1
#
_cell.length_a   1.000
_cell.length_b   1.000
_cell.length_c   1.000
_cell.angle_alpha   90.00
_cell.angle_beta   90.00
_cell.angle_gamma   90.00
#
_symmetry.space_group_name_H-M   'P 1'
#
loop_
_entity.id
_entity.type
_entity.pdbx_description
1 polymer ?
#
loop_
_entity_poly.entity_id
_entity_poly.type
_entity_poly.pdbx_seq_one_letter_code
_entity_poly.pdbx_strand_id
1 'polypeptide(L)'
;MKINYLFPYKFKKIGWFILIPSAILGFVTLIFDYEPSFLDFNLPAIFINDLNLFSDKRLFGMVNNNIFNEILGIFIIISSLFVAFSKEKSEDEYISKIRLESLVWAVYINYAILLFSFMFIFDFSFLYVMIFNMFTVLLFFIIRFNWQISKLKKTANYEE
;
A
#
# COMPACT_ATOMS: atom_id res chain seq x y z
N MET A 1 19.89 17.79 -11.44
CA MET A 1 19.70 16.58 -12.27
C MET A 1 18.20 16.41 -12.51
N LYS A 2 17.70 16.40 -13.76
CA LYS A 2 16.24 16.29 -14.01
C LYS A 2 15.77 14.86 -13.70
N ILE A 3 15.06 14.68 -12.59
CA ILE A 3 14.58 13.37 -12.13
C ILE A 3 13.37 12.96 -12.99
N ASN A 4 13.52 11.92 -13.80
CA ASN A 4 12.56 11.50 -14.83
C ASN A 4 11.71 10.27 -14.44
N TYR A 5 11.61 9.96 -13.14
CA TYR A 5 10.93 8.76 -12.63
C TYR A 5 9.52 9.01 -12.06
N LEU A 6 9.07 10.26 -12.01
CA LEU A 6 7.78 10.62 -11.42
C LEU A 6 6.66 10.65 -12.46
N PHE A 7 5.50 10.12 -12.10
CA PHE A 7 4.28 10.18 -12.91
C PHE A 7 3.80 11.63 -13.08
N PRO A 8 3.12 11.96 -14.20
CA PRO A 8 2.50 13.27 -14.38
C PRO A 8 1.50 13.60 -13.26
N TYR A 9 1.37 14.89 -12.91
CA TYR A 9 0.47 15.37 -11.84
C TYR A 9 -0.98 14.85 -11.91
N LYS A 10 -1.49 14.55 -13.12
CA LYS A 10 -2.84 14.00 -13.32
C LYS A 10 -3.04 12.65 -12.60
N PHE A 11 -2.01 11.82 -12.53
CA PHE A 11 -2.07 10.50 -11.89
C PHE A 11 -2.26 10.60 -10.38
N LYS A 12 -1.85 11.71 -9.75
CA LYS A 12 -2.08 11.92 -8.32
C LYS A 12 -3.57 11.94 -7.98
N LYS A 13 -4.39 12.61 -8.81
CA LYS A 13 -5.85 12.68 -8.61
C LYS A 13 -6.51 11.33 -8.85
N ILE A 14 -6.09 10.62 -9.89
CA ILE A 14 -6.59 9.27 -10.21
C ILE A 14 -6.25 8.30 -9.07
N GLY A 15 -5.01 8.37 -8.57
CA GLY A 15 -4.56 7.59 -7.43
C GLY A 15 -5.44 7.81 -6.21
N TRP A 16 -5.72 9.05 -5.82
CA TRP A 16 -6.63 9.33 -4.70
C TRP A 16 -8.06 8.83 -4.93
N PHE A 17 -8.57 8.96 -6.15
CA PHE A 17 -9.91 8.49 -6.50
C PHE A 17 -10.07 6.98 -6.39
N ILE A 18 -8.99 6.20 -6.60
CA ILE A 18 -9.00 4.75 -6.45
C ILE A 18 -8.64 4.34 -5.02
N LEU A 19 -7.63 4.98 -4.42
CA LEU A 19 -7.10 4.64 -3.11
C LEU A 19 -8.16 4.77 -2.02
N ILE A 20 -8.94 5.86 -2.02
CA ILE A 20 -9.93 6.11 -0.96
C ILE A 20 -11.04 5.05 -0.98
N PRO A 21 -11.74 4.79 -2.10
CA PRO A 21 -12.75 3.73 -2.16
C PRO A 21 -12.16 2.35 -1.87
N SER A 22 -11.00 2.00 -2.43
CA SER A 22 -10.38 0.69 -2.18
C SER A 22 -9.96 0.50 -0.72
N ALA A 23 -9.47 1.55 -0.06
CA ALA A 23 -9.15 1.51 1.36
C ALA A 23 -10.40 1.39 2.23
N ILE A 24 -11.49 2.11 1.91
CA ILE A 24 -12.76 2.00 2.61
C ILE A 24 -13.34 0.59 2.45
N LEU A 25 -13.40 0.08 1.21
CA LEU A 25 -13.88 -1.27 0.93
C LEU A 25 -13.03 -2.31 1.63
N GLY A 26 -11.70 -2.23 1.54
CA GLY A 26 -10.79 -3.14 2.25
C GLY A 26 -10.96 -3.10 3.76
N PHE A 27 -11.23 -1.94 4.35
CA PHE A 27 -11.51 -1.84 5.78
C PHE A 27 -12.87 -2.44 6.17
N VAL A 28 -13.89 -2.23 5.33
CA VAL A 28 -15.22 -2.84 5.52
C VAL A 28 -15.15 -4.35 5.39
N THR A 29 -14.44 -4.89 4.40
CA THR A 29 -14.29 -6.35 4.24
C THR A 29 -13.60 -6.99 5.44
N LEU A 30 -12.60 -6.32 6.02
CA LEU A 30 -11.92 -6.79 7.23
C LEU A 30 -12.80 -6.81 8.49
N ILE A 31 -13.83 -5.96 8.58
CA ILE A 31 -14.73 -5.92 9.74
C ILE A 31 -15.90 -6.89 9.60
N PHE A 32 -16.42 -7.03 8.38
CA PHE A 32 -17.65 -7.78 8.11
C PHE A 32 -17.40 -9.15 7.49
N ASP A 33 -16.13 -9.53 7.27
CA ASP A 33 -15.73 -10.75 6.54
C ASP A 33 -16.51 -10.92 5.23
N TYR A 34 -16.67 -9.81 4.50
CA TYR A 34 -17.50 -9.78 3.30
C TYR A 34 -16.75 -10.31 2.08
N GLU A 35 -17.19 -11.48 1.59
CA GLU A 35 -16.68 -12.10 0.38
C GLU A 35 -17.82 -12.34 -0.62
N PRO A 36 -17.86 -11.60 -1.75
CA PRO A 36 -18.88 -11.78 -2.76
C PRO A 36 -18.68 -13.08 -3.53
N SER A 37 -19.67 -13.98 -3.48
CA SER A 37 -19.61 -15.31 -4.13
C SER A 37 -19.53 -15.28 -5.66
N PHE A 38 -19.78 -14.13 -6.30
CA PHE A 38 -19.62 -13.98 -7.75
C PHE A 38 -18.15 -13.80 -8.18
N LEU A 39 -17.23 -13.65 -7.22
CA LEU A 39 -15.78 -13.54 -7.47
C LEU A 39 -15.02 -14.83 -7.13
N ASP A 40 -15.72 -15.95 -7.00
CA ASP A 40 -15.10 -17.26 -6.85
C ASP A 40 -14.65 -17.78 -8.22
N PHE A 41 -13.34 -17.87 -8.41
CA PHE A 41 -12.75 -18.34 -9.67
C PHE A 41 -11.74 -19.47 -9.43
N ASN A 42 -11.62 -20.34 -10.43
CA ASN A 42 -10.54 -21.31 -10.49
C ASN A 42 -9.29 -20.64 -11.07
N LEU A 43 -8.32 -20.36 -10.20
CA LEU A 43 -7.11 -19.63 -10.55
C LEU A 43 -5.91 -20.57 -10.58
N PRO A 44 -4.97 -20.35 -11.50
CA PRO A 44 -3.67 -21.01 -11.42
C PRO A 44 -2.92 -20.47 -10.20
N ALA A 45 -2.68 -21.33 -9.23
CA ALA A 45 -1.88 -21.02 -8.06
C ALA A 45 -0.48 -21.63 -8.20
N ILE A 46 0.52 -20.86 -7.78
CA ILE A 46 1.91 -21.30 -7.67
C ILE A 46 2.16 -21.54 -6.18
N PHE A 47 2.74 -22.69 -5.83
CA PHE A 47 2.87 -23.18 -4.45
C PHE A 47 1.55 -23.49 -3.75
N ILE A 48 0.85 -24.52 -4.22
CA ILE A 48 -0.31 -25.06 -3.49
C ILE A 48 0.23 -25.94 -2.37
N ASN A 49 0.25 -25.39 -1.16
CA ASN A 49 0.33 -26.20 0.04
C ASN A 49 -1.10 -26.38 0.54
N ASP A 50 -1.64 -27.59 0.38
CA ASP A 50 -2.71 -28.01 1.28
C ASP A 50 -2.15 -27.94 2.71
N LEU A 51 -2.95 -27.46 3.66
CA LEU A 51 -2.58 -27.35 5.09
C LEU A 51 -2.11 -28.69 5.70
N ASN A 52 -2.33 -29.79 4.99
CA ASN A 52 -1.78 -31.11 5.28
C ASN A 52 -0.31 -31.16 4.85
N LEU A 53 0.59 -31.06 5.83
CA LEU A 53 2.05 -31.27 5.72
C LEU A 53 2.50 -32.56 5.01
N PHE A 54 1.57 -33.49 4.74
CA PHE A 54 1.79 -34.80 4.09
C PHE A 54 1.17 -34.94 2.69
N SER A 55 0.47 -33.91 2.17
CA SER A 55 -0.06 -33.95 0.80
C SER A 55 1.03 -33.52 -0.19
N ASP A 56 1.14 -34.22 -1.32
CA ASP A 56 2.12 -33.94 -2.36
C ASP A 56 2.16 -32.45 -2.72
N LYS A 57 3.29 -31.79 -2.44
CA LYS A 57 3.49 -30.38 -2.78
C LYS A 57 3.37 -30.21 -4.29
N ARG A 58 2.23 -29.69 -4.76
CA ARG A 58 2.05 -29.34 -6.16
C ARG A 58 2.55 -27.93 -6.37
N LEU A 59 3.67 -27.80 -7.10
CA LEU A 59 4.26 -26.50 -7.44
C LEU A 59 3.31 -25.62 -8.28
N PHE A 60 2.42 -26.26 -9.04
CA PHE A 60 1.37 -25.62 -9.83
C PHE A 60 0.08 -26.41 -9.73
N GLY A 61 -1.05 -25.71 -9.69
CA GLY A 61 -2.37 -26.31 -9.84
C GLY A 61 -3.45 -25.25 -9.88
N MET A 62 -4.71 -25.70 -9.97
CA MET A 62 -5.87 -24.82 -10.01
C MET A 62 -6.55 -24.83 -8.65
N VAL A 63 -6.70 -23.66 -8.04
CA VAL A 63 -7.35 -23.48 -6.74
C VAL A 63 -8.62 -22.68 -6.95
N ASN A 64 -9.71 -23.11 -6.34
CA ASN A 64 -10.93 -22.31 -6.25
C ASN A 64 -10.74 -21.31 -5.10
N ASN A 65 -10.67 -20.03 -5.41
CA ASN A 65 -10.49 -18.97 -4.42
C ASN A 65 -11.28 -17.71 -4.81
N ASN A 66 -11.73 -16.99 -3.79
CA ASN A 66 -12.36 -15.68 -3.97
C ASN A 66 -11.28 -14.62 -4.21
N ILE A 67 -11.32 -13.92 -5.35
CA ILE A 67 -10.27 -12.95 -5.71
C ILE A 67 -10.50 -11.52 -5.18
N PHE A 68 -11.53 -11.31 -4.37
CA PHE A 68 -11.96 -9.96 -4.01
C PHE A 68 -10.88 -9.22 -3.21
N ASN A 69 -10.29 -9.89 -2.22
CA ASN A 69 -9.24 -9.33 -1.39
C ASN A 69 -7.95 -9.04 -2.19
N GLU A 70 -7.63 -9.89 -3.17
CA GLU A 70 -6.50 -9.73 -4.08
C GLU A 70 -6.70 -8.50 -4.98
N ILE A 71 -7.91 -8.33 -5.54
CA ILE A 71 -8.24 -7.14 -6.35
C ILE A 71 -8.10 -5.87 -5.51
N LEU A 72 -8.65 -5.87 -4.29
CA LEU A 72 -8.54 -4.72 -3.38
C LEU A 72 -7.08 -4.41 -3.04
N GLY A 73 -6.28 -5.43 -2.72
CA GLY A 73 -4.85 -5.28 -2.46
C GLY A 73 -4.09 -4.68 -3.65
N ILE A 74 -4.33 -5.19 -4.87
CA ILE A 74 -3.73 -4.67 -6.10
C ILE A 74 -4.12 -3.22 -6.33
N PHE A 75 -5.41 -2.87 -6.17
CA PHE A 75 -5.87 -1.49 -6.33
C PHE A 75 -5.26 -0.56 -5.29
N ILE A 76 -5.13 -0.97 -4.03
CA ILE A 76 -4.46 -0.19 -2.99
C ILE A 76 -2.98 0.05 -3.36
N ILE A 77 -2.26 -0.97 -3.84
CA ILE A 77 -0.85 -0.81 -4.24
C ILE A 77 -0.72 0.14 -5.43
N ILE A 78 -1.43 -0.11 -6.53
CA ILE A 78 -1.32 0.67 -7.76
C ILE A 78 -1.72 2.13 -7.50
N SER A 79 -2.82 2.35 -6.79
CA SER A 79 -3.29 3.69 -6.47
C SER A 79 -2.34 4.43 -5.54
N SER A 80 -1.80 3.74 -4.52
CA SER A 80 -0.79 4.31 -3.62
C SER A 80 0.48 4.68 -4.38
N LEU A 81 0.96 3.85 -5.31
CA LEU A 81 2.10 4.16 -6.15
C LEU A 81 1.85 5.41 -7.01
N PHE A 82 0.66 5.53 -7.59
CA PHE A 82 0.28 6.74 -8.34
C PHE A 82 0.26 7.98 -7.44
N VAL A 83 -0.29 7.91 -6.24
CA VAL A 83 -0.27 9.06 -5.31
C VAL A 83 1.15 9.39 -4.88
N ALA A 84 1.94 8.37 -4.53
CA ALA A 84 3.27 8.50 -3.96
C ALA A 84 4.28 9.09 -4.97
N PHE A 85 4.29 8.55 -6.19
CA PHE A 85 5.31 8.86 -7.18
C PHE A 85 4.82 9.84 -8.27
N SER A 86 3.72 10.55 -8.04
CA SER A 86 3.32 11.65 -8.94
C SER A 86 4.04 12.96 -8.62
N LYS A 87 4.34 13.74 -9.67
CA LYS A 87 4.87 15.10 -9.59
C LYS A 87 3.86 16.06 -8.96
N GLU A 88 4.36 17.05 -8.22
CA GLU A 88 3.58 18.23 -7.83
C GLU A 88 3.43 19.22 -9.01
N LYS A 89 2.51 20.19 -8.88
CA LYS A 89 2.30 21.24 -9.90
C LYS A 89 3.58 22.02 -10.23
N SER A 90 4.37 22.30 -9.20
CA SER A 90 5.70 22.90 -9.28
C SER A 90 6.62 22.00 -8.46
N GLU A 91 7.51 21.26 -9.13
CA GLU A 91 8.52 20.44 -8.44
C GLU A 91 9.80 21.26 -8.34
N ASP A 92 10.14 21.70 -7.12
CA ASP A 92 11.41 22.34 -6.81
C ASP A 92 12.37 21.34 -6.11
N GLU A 93 13.60 21.77 -5.85
CA GLU A 93 14.61 20.96 -5.16
C GLU A 93 14.20 20.64 -3.72
N TYR A 94 13.49 21.55 -3.07
CA TYR A 94 13.05 21.38 -1.68
C TYR A 94 11.93 20.33 -1.56
N ILE A 95 10.97 20.30 -2.47
CA ILE A 95 9.92 19.28 -2.59
C ILE A 95 10.55 17.92 -2.89
N SER A 96 11.56 17.88 -3.77
CA SER A 96 12.32 16.65 -4.04
C SER A 96 13.04 16.14 -2.78
N LYS A 97 13.60 17.03 -1.96
CA LYS A 97 14.19 16.70 -0.67
C LYS A 97 13.14 16.19 0.33
N ILE A 98 12.01 16.89 0.49
CA ILE A 98 10.89 16.44 1.34
C ILE A 98 10.43 15.05 0.94
N ARG A 99 10.36 14.78 -0.37
CA ARG A 99 9.99 13.46 -0.90
C ARG A 99 10.96 12.39 -0.44
N LEU A 100 12.26 12.60 -0.65
CA LEU A 100 13.27 11.63 -0.23
C LEU A 100 13.25 11.40 1.28
N GLU A 101 13.21 12.48 2.07
CA GLU A 101 13.14 12.37 3.54
C GLU A 101 11.87 11.64 3.99
N SER A 102 10.72 11.95 3.38
CA SER A 102 9.46 11.27 3.71
C SER A 102 9.53 9.77 3.42
N LEU A 103 10.21 9.37 2.35
CA LEU A 103 10.38 7.96 1.99
C LEU A 103 11.26 7.24 3.00
N VAL A 104 12.40 7.84 3.37
CA VAL A 104 13.30 7.30 4.39
C VAL A 104 12.57 7.12 5.73
N TRP A 105 11.79 8.12 6.15
CA TRP A 105 10.98 8.03 7.37
C TRP A 105 9.93 6.93 7.30
N ALA A 106 9.27 6.76 6.16
CA ALA A 106 8.27 5.69 5.99
C ALA A 106 8.91 4.31 6.08
N VAL A 107 10.11 4.14 5.52
CA VAL A 107 10.89 2.90 5.63
C VAL A 107 11.30 2.64 7.09
N TYR A 108 11.78 3.65 7.82
CA TYR A 108 12.12 3.48 9.25
C TYR A 108 10.91 3.08 10.09
N ILE A 109 9.75 3.69 9.87
CA ILE A 109 8.53 3.33 10.59
C ILE A 109 8.11 1.90 10.25
N ASN A 110 8.15 1.51 8.98
CA ASN A 110 7.83 0.15 8.54
C ASN A 110 8.69 -0.91 9.24
N TYR A 111 10.02 -0.72 9.24
CA TYR A 111 10.93 -1.64 9.92
C TYR A 111 10.80 -1.59 11.44
N ALA A 112 10.49 -0.44 12.03
CA ALA A 112 10.20 -0.36 13.46
C ALA A 112 8.96 -1.20 13.82
N ILE A 113 7.88 -1.12 13.03
CA ILE A 113 6.69 -1.95 13.19
C ILE A 113 7.04 -3.43 13.00
N LEU A 114 7.86 -3.77 12.00
CA LEU A 114 8.26 -5.15 11.74
C LEU A 114 9.07 -5.74 12.91
N LEU A 115 10.08 -5.03 13.40
CA LEU A 115 10.90 -5.45 14.54
C LEU A 115 10.06 -5.58 15.81
N PHE A 116 9.16 -4.63 16.06
CA PHE A 116 8.21 -4.71 17.16
C PHE A 116 7.32 -5.96 17.02
N SER A 117 6.83 -6.25 15.81
CA SER A 117 5.99 -7.41 15.56
C SER A 117 6.72 -8.72 15.85
N PHE A 118 8.00 -8.83 15.47
CA PHE A 118 8.82 -10.01 15.81
C PHE A 118 9.02 -10.22 17.31
N MET A 119 9.08 -9.14 18.09
CA MET A 119 9.32 -9.23 19.53
C MET A 119 8.05 -9.52 20.33
N PHE A 120 6.89 -9.03 19.86
CA PHE A 120 5.69 -8.95 20.70
C PHE A 120 4.43 -9.61 20.11
N ILE A 121 4.44 -10.04 18.84
CA ILE A 121 3.25 -10.56 18.16
C ILE A 121 3.53 -11.96 17.64
N PHE A 122 2.64 -12.90 17.96
CA PHE A 122 2.83 -14.33 17.68
C PHE A 122 1.63 -14.91 16.90
N ASP A 123 1.83 -16.11 16.35
CA ASP A 123 0.83 -16.93 15.65
C ASP A 123 0.11 -16.18 14.52
N PHE A 124 -1.20 -16.42 14.34
CA PHE A 124 -1.99 -15.80 13.28
C PHE A 124 -2.07 -14.27 13.41
N SER A 125 -1.96 -13.72 14.62
CA SER A 125 -1.91 -12.27 14.81
C SER A 125 -0.69 -11.65 14.14
N PHE A 126 0.45 -12.35 14.11
CA PHE A 126 1.63 -11.89 13.39
C PHE A 126 1.36 -11.79 11.89
N LEU A 127 0.70 -12.80 11.30
CA LEU A 127 0.34 -12.80 9.87
C LEU A 127 -0.56 -11.62 9.51
N TYR A 128 -1.57 -11.31 10.31
CA TYR A 128 -2.42 -10.13 10.09
C TYR A 128 -1.61 -8.84 10.09
N VAL A 129 -0.70 -8.66 11.06
CA VAL A 129 0.14 -7.47 11.12
C VAL A 129 1.07 -7.37 9.92
N MET A 130 1.61 -8.49 9.44
CA MET A 130 2.43 -8.53 8.22
C MET A 130 1.64 -8.12 6.98
N ILE A 131 0.37 -8.53 6.84
CA ILE A 131 -0.50 -8.11 5.74
C ILE A 131 -0.63 -6.58 5.72
N PHE A 132 -0.91 -5.94 6.86
CA PHE A 132 -0.96 -4.48 6.92
C PHE A 132 0.42 -3.84 6.69
N ASN A 133 1.48 -4.46 7.21
CA ASN A 133 2.85 -3.97 7.08
C ASN A 133 3.25 -3.79 5.59
N MET A 134 2.78 -4.66 4.69
CA MET A 134 3.01 -4.53 3.23
C MET A 134 2.63 -3.16 2.66
N PHE A 135 1.60 -2.51 3.20
CA PHE A 135 1.12 -1.21 2.70
C PHE A 135 1.70 -0.02 3.47
N THR A 136 2.23 -0.25 4.69
CA THR A 136 2.62 0.85 5.60
C THR A 136 3.64 1.80 5.00
N VAL A 137 4.66 1.32 4.28
CA VAL A 137 5.66 2.21 3.64
C VAL A 137 4.96 3.23 2.73
N LEU A 138 4.08 2.77 1.85
CA LEU A 138 3.39 3.64 0.90
C LEU A 138 2.43 4.59 1.62
N LEU A 139 1.63 4.08 2.55
CA LEU A 139 0.64 4.90 3.27
C LEU A 139 1.31 5.97 4.14
N PHE A 140 2.32 5.61 4.95
CA PHE A 140 3.05 6.57 5.78
C PHE A 140 3.79 7.60 4.93
N PHE A 141 4.40 7.16 3.82
CA PHE A 141 5.04 8.07 2.88
C PHE A 141 4.05 9.10 2.34
N ILE A 142 2.88 8.65 1.84
CA ILE A 142 1.82 9.52 1.30
C ILE A 142 1.36 10.52 2.37
N ILE A 143 1.07 10.05 3.59
CA ILE A 143 0.60 10.91 4.68
C ILE A 143 1.65 11.98 5.01
N ARG A 144 2.90 11.57 5.26
CA ARG A 144 3.99 12.46 5.66
C ARG A 144 4.32 13.47 4.56
N PHE A 145 4.44 13.00 3.32
CA PHE A 145 4.75 13.86 2.18
C PHE A 145 3.67 14.92 1.98
N ASN A 146 2.40 14.54 1.92
CA ASN A 146 1.31 15.50 1.72
C ASN A 146 1.16 16.47 2.91
N TRP A 147 1.42 16.03 4.13
CA TRP A 147 1.42 16.90 5.31
C TRP A 147 2.53 17.96 5.25
N GLN A 148 3.77 17.57 4.91
CA GLN A 148 4.90 18.50 4.78
C GLN A 148 4.68 19.51 3.64
N ILE A 149 4.15 19.06 2.49
CA ILE A 149 3.82 19.96 1.37
C ILE A 149 2.70 20.95 1.76
N SER A 150 1.69 20.49 2.49
CA SER A 150 0.61 21.35 2.96
C SER A 150 1.10 22.39 3.98
N LYS A 151 2.05 22.01 4.84
CA LYS A 151 2.71 22.93 5.78
C LYS A 151 3.50 24.01 5.03
N LEU A 152 4.29 23.62 4.04
CA LEU A 152 5.07 24.55 3.22
C LEU A 152 4.19 25.60 2.51
N LYS A 153 3.09 25.15 1.89
CA LYS A 153 2.14 26.05 1.21
C LYS A 153 1.50 27.05 2.16
N LYS A 154 1.23 26.64 3.41
CA LYS A 154 0.71 27.55 4.43
C LYS A 154 1.72 28.63 4.78
N THR A 155 2.98 28.26 5.04
CA THR A 155 4.05 29.24 5.36
C THR A 155 4.24 30.27 4.25
N ALA A 156 4.29 29.83 2.99
CA ALA A 156 4.43 30.75 1.86
C ALA A 156 3.27 31.77 1.77
N ASN A 157 2.03 31.34 2.04
CA ASN A 157 0.86 32.23 2.04
C ASN A 157 0.81 33.19 3.24
N TYR A 158 1.59 32.98 4.31
CA TYR A 158 1.67 33.91 5.43
C TYR A 158 2.79 34.95 5.27
N GLU A 159 3.69 34.75 4.30
CA GLU A 159 4.79 35.67 3.97
C GLU A 159 4.42 36.64 2.83
N GLU A 160 3.30 36.42 2.14
CA GLU A 160 2.65 37.35 1.18
C GLU A 160 1.57 38.19 1.85
#